data_AF-A0A7W8R062-F1
#
_entry.id   AF-A0A7W8R062-F1
#
_cell.length_a   1.000
_cell.length_b   1.000
_cell.length_c   1.000
_cell.angle_alpha   90.00
_cell.angle_beta   90.00
_cell.angle_gamma   90.00
#
_symmetry.space_group_name_H-M   'P 1'
#
loop_
_entity.id
_entity.type
_entity.pdbx_description
1 polymer ?
#
loop_
_entity_poly.entity_id
_entity_poly.type
_entity_poly.pdbx_seq_one_letter_code
_entity_poly.pdbx_strand_id
1 'polypeptide(L)'
;MITKNQKRTAIYIAIVLSIAGCRKVEQEVTTDQRLSPYTTSDANPLIAISGLNPFKVMSFNVRHNDLNDSLSILQRAPLIKQIIIDNSPDIFGCQEYSDNDFSFPFANEMATLGYGVYFDEAASGAGNPRVIFFKNSRFTMEGNGTWAIGGGNTATWVVLLDNTTGKKYFVSNSHWQYDSAAVRIANARNLAIGINTYNTQNLPKIVFGDFNAVPGTAEIDTLKNRIDLVDALNENIGGPTFHGWTGNGIKKTDWMMSDRSMAFLSWQVIKTRYLVDGRARWPSDHWPIMATYVPAVLGGTHTDANGGSAVATTDYSFADVNGDGKDDKIFWRYNYDSGKVRVFLSNGNGTFAAAVTHAQSASLKTTTRFYFADVNGDQKADLIKWDYDLNSGHTLVYLATSNGSFSATAIDNGSGPSGVAATVYNFADVNGDGMADKIFWRHNFDSGRTRIYLAIGGGQFSTAVQAGTAGASEIAGTMFWYARLNNDNYADKILWHPTANGGQTMAFLSNGDGFFTASPGFSSGATSGQSDTKFYFADIDGDGLADKVYWNPGEYLGKLKVYFAQANNTFQGPVYSLRGTSQSANTQFFFADISGPVAGLRKADQIRWNYAEDGGTMKNYFGN
;
A
#
# COMPACT_ATOMS: atom_id res chain seq x y z
N MET A 1 24.56 21.04 -73.03
CA MET A 1 25.53 20.66 -74.08
C MET A 1 26.91 20.68 -73.45
N ILE A 2 27.47 19.52 -73.06
CA ILE A 2 28.63 18.83 -73.68
C ILE A 2 29.83 19.81 -73.83
N THR A 3 30.96 19.70 -73.11
CA THR A 3 32.03 18.67 -73.13
C THR A 3 32.89 18.77 -71.84
N LYS A 4 33.13 17.70 -71.05
CA LYS A 4 34.12 16.60 -71.14
C LYS A 4 35.60 16.94 -70.83
N ASN A 5 36.06 16.36 -69.71
CA ASN A 5 37.36 15.73 -69.39
C ASN A 5 38.69 16.50 -69.41
N GLN A 6 39.42 16.45 -68.28
CA GLN A 6 40.73 15.79 -68.23
C GLN A 6 41.13 15.34 -66.80
N LYS A 7 41.64 14.11 -66.70
CA LYS A 7 42.22 13.46 -65.52
C LYS A 7 43.60 14.05 -65.21
N ARG A 8 43.96 14.16 -63.93
CA ARG A 8 45.35 14.08 -63.45
C ARG A 8 45.45 13.29 -62.15
N THR A 9 46.19 12.20 -62.21
CA THR A 9 46.67 11.40 -61.08
C THR A 9 47.92 12.08 -60.51
N ALA A 10 48.00 12.23 -59.18
CA ALA A 10 49.24 12.58 -58.50
C ALA A 10 49.37 11.77 -57.20
N ILE A 11 50.48 11.04 -57.15
CA ILE A 11 50.97 10.16 -56.10
C ILE A 11 51.46 11.02 -54.92
N TYR A 12 51.05 10.71 -53.70
CA TYR A 12 51.65 11.28 -52.49
C TYR A 12 52.40 10.20 -51.71
N ILE A 13 53.69 10.45 -51.56
CA ILE A 13 54.70 9.69 -50.84
C ILE A 13 54.45 9.84 -49.34
N ALA A 14 54.44 8.71 -48.63
CA ALA A 14 54.37 8.65 -47.18
C ALA A 14 55.69 9.11 -46.55
N ILE A 15 55.63 10.07 -45.63
CA ILE A 15 56.71 10.38 -44.69
C ILE A 15 56.28 9.81 -43.33
N VAL A 16 57.05 8.82 -42.87
CA VAL A 16 56.96 8.22 -41.54
C VAL A 16 57.58 9.20 -40.54
N LEU A 17 56.79 9.65 -39.58
CA LEU A 17 57.27 10.28 -38.36
C LEU A 17 56.76 9.46 -37.17
N SER A 18 57.65 8.59 -36.69
CA SER A 18 57.48 7.82 -35.47
C SER A 18 57.66 8.73 -34.26
N ILE A 19 56.58 8.95 -33.51
CA ILE A 19 56.65 9.46 -32.14
C ILE A 19 56.01 8.40 -31.25
N ALA A 20 56.85 7.70 -30.51
CA ALA A 20 56.44 6.80 -29.44
C ALA A 20 56.10 7.64 -28.20
N GLY A 21 54.94 7.41 -27.60
CA GLY A 21 54.56 8.04 -26.33
C GLY A 21 53.15 7.67 -25.88
N CYS A 22 53.07 6.66 -25.00
CA CYS A 22 51.93 6.28 -24.15
C CYS A 22 50.54 6.14 -24.79
N ARG A 23 50.20 4.91 -25.23
CA ARG A 23 48.80 4.48 -25.32
C ARG A 23 48.21 4.39 -23.90
N LYS A 24 47.29 5.29 -23.54
CA LYS A 24 46.21 4.93 -22.62
C LYS A 24 45.38 3.87 -23.34
N VAL A 25 45.30 2.67 -22.78
CA VAL A 25 44.33 1.68 -23.20
C VAL A 25 42.99 2.11 -22.62
N GLU A 26 42.28 3.01 -23.30
CA GLU A 26 40.83 3.09 -23.15
C GLU A 26 40.25 1.98 -24.01
N GLN A 27 39.95 0.84 -23.38
CA GLN A 27 39.13 -0.18 -23.98
C GLN A 27 37.70 0.36 -23.95
N GLU A 28 37.19 0.82 -25.10
CA GLU A 28 35.78 1.22 -25.26
C GLU A 28 34.90 0.03 -24.89
N VAL A 29 34.31 0.06 -23.69
CA VAL A 29 33.25 -0.88 -23.31
C VAL A 29 31.99 -0.45 -24.06
N THR A 30 31.68 -1.11 -25.16
CA THR A 30 30.45 -0.85 -25.93
C THR A 30 29.24 -1.29 -25.12
N THR A 31 28.46 -0.34 -24.59
CA THR A 31 27.20 -0.57 -23.85
C THR A 31 26.03 -1.01 -24.74
N ASP A 32 26.26 -1.13 -26.05
CA ASP A 32 25.23 -1.22 -27.10
C ASP A 32 24.57 -2.61 -27.25
N GLN A 33 24.96 -3.59 -26.43
CA GLN A 33 24.37 -4.94 -26.44
C GLN A 33 23.93 -5.40 -25.05
N ARG A 34 22.84 -4.80 -24.57
CA ARG A 34 22.09 -5.23 -23.38
C ARG A 34 21.53 -6.64 -23.60
N LEU A 35 21.73 -7.53 -22.63
CA LEU A 35 21.05 -8.83 -22.62
C LEU A 35 19.81 -8.73 -21.72
N SER A 36 18.66 -9.17 -22.24
CA SER A 36 17.37 -9.12 -21.54
C SER A 36 17.42 -9.74 -20.14
N PRO A 37 16.63 -9.22 -19.18
CA PRO A 37 16.62 -9.71 -17.80
C PRO A 37 16.25 -11.20 -17.75
N TYR A 38 16.84 -11.93 -16.80
CA TYR A 38 16.26 -13.20 -16.34
C TYR A 38 14.92 -12.85 -15.68
N THR A 39 13.81 -13.04 -16.39
CA THR A 39 12.47 -12.70 -15.93
C THR A 39 12.00 -13.69 -14.85
N THR A 40 11.98 -13.23 -13.60
CA THR A 40 10.87 -13.52 -12.68
C THR A 40 10.14 -12.19 -12.53
N SER A 41 9.10 -11.96 -13.34
CA SER A 41 8.40 -10.68 -13.41
C SER A 41 7.48 -10.49 -12.20
N ASP A 42 7.91 -9.66 -11.24
CA ASP A 42 7.02 -8.96 -10.31
C ASP A 42 7.10 -7.43 -10.51
N ALA A 43 7.66 -6.98 -11.64
CA ALA A 43 7.67 -5.56 -11.99
C ALA A 43 6.27 -5.14 -12.45
N ASN A 44 5.43 -4.70 -11.52
CA ASN A 44 4.24 -3.93 -11.88
C ASN A 44 4.70 -2.62 -12.52
N PRO A 45 4.22 -2.28 -13.74
CA PRO A 45 4.51 -0.99 -14.33
C PRO A 45 4.07 0.12 -13.38
N LEU A 46 4.88 1.18 -13.27
CA LEU A 46 4.51 2.37 -12.52
C LEU A 46 3.35 3.06 -13.21
N ILE A 47 2.16 2.90 -12.64
CA ILE A 47 1.01 3.71 -13.01
C ILE A 47 0.96 4.83 -11.98
N ALA A 48 1.22 6.07 -12.41
CA ALA A 48 1.16 7.25 -11.55
C ALA A 48 -0.27 7.41 -11.01
N ILE A 49 -0.48 7.13 -9.73
CA ILE A 49 -1.76 7.41 -9.05
C ILE A 49 -1.80 8.91 -8.82
N SER A 50 -2.84 9.56 -9.36
CA SER A 50 -3.01 11.01 -9.22
C SER A 50 -2.92 11.41 -7.74
N GLY A 51 -2.25 12.53 -7.44
CA GLY A 51 -2.12 13.03 -6.07
C GLY A 51 -1.05 12.37 -5.18
N LEU A 52 -0.66 11.11 -5.40
CA LEU A 52 0.28 10.41 -4.51
C LEU A 52 1.76 10.78 -4.71
N ASN A 53 2.11 11.35 -5.88
CA ASN A 53 3.46 11.86 -6.19
C ASN A 53 4.61 10.86 -5.89
N PRO A 54 4.58 9.65 -6.46
CA PRO A 54 5.55 8.60 -6.14
C PRO A 54 6.99 8.96 -6.54
N PHE A 55 7.96 8.40 -5.81
CA PHE A 55 9.38 8.50 -6.14
C PHE A 55 10.12 7.17 -5.92
N LYS A 56 11.15 6.92 -6.71
CA LYS A 56 11.93 5.68 -6.73
C LYS A 56 13.18 5.79 -5.87
N VAL A 57 13.43 4.78 -5.04
CA VAL A 57 14.64 4.66 -4.23
C VAL A 57 15.36 3.36 -4.56
N MET A 58 16.68 3.43 -4.82
CA MET A 58 17.51 2.27 -5.16
C MET A 58 18.66 2.07 -4.16
N SER A 59 18.94 0.82 -3.81
CA SER A 59 20.19 0.42 -3.14
C SER A 59 20.99 -0.45 -4.09
N PHE A 60 22.30 -0.17 -4.19
CA PHE A 60 23.18 -0.95 -5.06
C PHE A 60 24.58 -1.11 -4.44
N ASN A 61 24.92 -2.29 -3.93
CA ASN A 61 26.32 -2.61 -3.65
C ASN A 61 27.04 -2.70 -5.01
N VAL A 62 27.96 -1.77 -5.26
CA VAL A 62 28.66 -1.64 -6.55
C VAL A 62 29.97 -2.40 -6.59
N ARG A 63 30.32 -3.13 -5.52
CA ARG A 63 31.51 -3.95 -5.35
C ARG A 63 32.82 -3.18 -5.48
N HIS A 64 33.66 -3.26 -4.45
CA HIS A 64 34.94 -2.56 -4.42
C HIS A 64 35.88 -3.05 -5.53
N ASN A 65 36.96 -2.31 -5.76
CA ASN A 65 37.97 -2.71 -6.72
C ASN A 65 38.84 -3.85 -6.15
N ASP A 66 38.66 -5.06 -6.67
CA ASP A 66 39.47 -6.23 -6.35
C ASP A 66 40.15 -6.74 -7.64
N LEU A 67 41.47 -6.96 -7.59
CA LEU A 67 42.26 -7.43 -8.73
C LEU A 67 41.85 -8.84 -9.19
N ASN A 68 41.14 -9.60 -8.35
CA ASN A 68 40.64 -10.94 -8.69
C ASN A 68 39.26 -10.91 -9.34
N ASP A 69 38.59 -9.75 -9.40
CA ASP A 69 37.27 -9.64 -10.02
C ASP A 69 37.37 -9.80 -11.55
N SER A 70 36.33 -10.38 -12.15
CA SER A 70 36.30 -10.70 -13.58
C SER A 70 36.28 -9.48 -14.53
N LEU A 71 36.06 -8.30 -13.96
CA LEU A 71 36.09 -6.98 -14.59
C LEU A 71 36.62 -5.97 -13.57
N SER A 72 37.52 -5.08 -14.01
CA SER A 72 37.96 -3.94 -13.20
C SER A 72 36.81 -2.97 -12.91
N ILE A 73 36.94 -2.16 -11.86
CA ILE A 73 35.94 -1.13 -11.54
C ILE A 73 35.72 -0.16 -12.71
N LEU A 74 36.77 0.21 -13.46
CA LEU A 74 36.69 1.09 -14.63
C LEU A 74 35.86 0.47 -15.77
N GLN A 75 35.92 -0.84 -15.96
CA GLN A 75 35.07 -1.54 -16.93
C GLN A 75 33.62 -1.69 -16.44
N ARG A 76 33.41 -1.77 -15.13
CA ARG A 76 32.07 -1.89 -14.51
C ARG A 76 31.34 -0.56 -14.40
N ALA A 77 32.05 0.54 -14.17
CA ALA A 77 31.50 1.89 -14.00
C ALA A 77 30.47 2.32 -15.07
N PRO A 78 30.74 2.19 -16.39
CA PRO A 78 29.74 2.55 -17.41
C PRO A 78 28.50 1.64 -17.36
N LEU A 79 28.66 0.37 -16.96
CA LEU A 79 27.54 -0.57 -16.84
C LEU A 79 26.66 -0.26 -15.62
N ILE A 80 27.29 0.10 -14.49
CA ILE A 80 26.62 0.54 -13.26
C ILE A 80 25.81 1.80 -13.55
N LYS A 81 26.42 2.79 -14.21
CA LYS A 81 25.74 4.02 -14.65
C LYS A 81 24.56 3.70 -15.56
N GLN A 82 24.70 2.78 -16.52
CA GLN A 82 23.61 2.42 -17.41
C GLN A 82 22.42 1.81 -16.67
N ILE A 83 22.65 0.96 -15.66
CA ILE A 83 21.57 0.47 -14.79
C ILE A 83 20.81 1.64 -14.14
N ILE A 84 21.52 2.65 -13.65
CA ILE A 84 20.89 3.82 -13.01
C ILE A 84 20.09 4.62 -14.03
N ILE A 85 20.62 4.86 -15.23
CA ILE A 85 19.90 5.55 -16.32
C ILE A 85 18.60 4.80 -16.67
N ASP A 86 18.70 3.49 -16.90
CA ASP A 86 17.58 2.65 -17.35
C ASP A 86 16.44 2.58 -16.33
N ASN A 87 16.76 2.65 -15.03
CA ASN A 87 15.78 2.55 -13.95
C ASN A 87 15.34 3.92 -13.42
N SER A 88 16.14 4.96 -13.67
CA SER A 88 15.92 6.36 -13.30
C SER A 88 15.48 6.56 -11.85
N PRO A 89 16.23 6.07 -10.85
CA PRO A 89 15.88 6.25 -9.44
C PRO A 89 15.93 7.74 -9.07
N ASP A 90 15.01 8.22 -8.25
CA ASP A 90 15.03 9.61 -7.78
C ASP A 90 16.03 9.81 -6.64
N ILE A 91 16.23 8.75 -5.85
CA ILE A 91 17.28 8.64 -4.84
C ILE A 91 17.96 7.28 -5.02
N PHE A 92 19.28 7.22 -4.95
CA PHE A 92 19.96 5.94 -4.85
C PHE A 92 21.18 6.03 -3.96
N GLY A 93 21.58 4.92 -3.35
CA GLY A 93 22.86 4.87 -2.65
C GLY A 93 23.65 3.64 -3.00
N CYS A 94 24.97 3.80 -2.91
CA CYS A 94 25.92 2.75 -3.23
C CYS A 94 26.71 2.32 -2.00
N GLN A 95 26.99 1.03 -1.91
CA GLN A 95 27.91 0.43 -0.94
C GLN A 95 29.13 -0.11 -1.69
N GLU A 96 30.26 -0.23 -1.00
CA GLU A 96 31.53 -0.54 -1.66
C GLU A 96 31.95 0.48 -2.72
N TYR A 97 31.51 1.72 -2.52
CA TYR A 97 31.85 2.87 -3.37
C TYR A 97 33.26 3.35 -3.03
N SER A 98 34.25 2.54 -3.36
CA SER A 98 35.66 2.82 -3.10
C SER A 98 36.43 3.05 -4.39
N ASP A 99 37.68 3.49 -4.25
CA ASP A 99 38.64 3.81 -5.32
C ASP A 99 38.43 5.22 -5.88
N ASN A 100 39.46 6.08 -5.77
CA ASN A 100 39.43 7.46 -6.26
C ASN A 100 39.25 7.53 -7.78
N ASP A 101 39.69 6.50 -8.51
CA ASP A 101 39.54 6.42 -9.97
C ASP A 101 38.10 6.08 -10.39
N PHE A 102 37.25 5.68 -9.44
CA PHE A 102 35.82 5.47 -9.64
C PHE A 102 34.98 6.54 -8.95
N SER A 103 35.23 6.82 -7.67
CA SER A 103 34.35 7.59 -6.80
C SER A 103 34.12 9.03 -7.28
N PHE A 104 35.19 9.78 -7.59
CA PHE A 104 35.06 11.16 -8.07
C PHE A 104 34.58 11.25 -9.52
N PRO A 105 35.13 10.48 -10.48
CA PRO A 105 34.65 10.51 -11.86
C PRO A 105 33.18 10.11 -11.98
N PHE A 106 32.76 9.05 -11.28
CA PHE A 106 31.37 8.60 -11.31
C PHE A 106 30.42 9.65 -10.72
N ALA A 107 30.79 10.30 -9.61
CA ALA A 107 29.99 11.39 -9.04
C ALA A 107 29.83 12.57 -10.02
N ASN A 108 30.90 12.95 -10.73
CA ASN A 108 30.85 13.98 -11.76
C ASN A 108 29.93 13.58 -12.93
N GLU A 109 30.01 12.34 -13.39
CA GLU A 109 29.11 11.84 -14.43
C GLU A 109 27.65 11.86 -13.96
N MET A 110 27.37 11.45 -12.73
CA MET A 110 26.01 11.52 -12.18
C MET A 110 25.53 12.97 -12.03
N ALA A 111 26.42 13.92 -11.72
CA ALA A 111 26.08 15.34 -11.71
C ALA A 111 25.68 15.87 -13.09
N THR A 112 26.31 15.40 -14.18
CA THR A 112 25.85 15.73 -15.55
C THR A 112 24.47 15.18 -15.88
N LEU A 113 24.04 14.12 -15.18
CA LEU A 113 22.69 13.56 -15.26
C LEU A 113 21.69 14.24 -14.29
N GLY A 114 22.11 15.31 -13.61
CA GLY A 114 21.26 16.09 -12.71
C GLY A 114 21.16 15.56 -11.28
N TYR A 115 22.04 14.66 -10.86
CA TYR A 115 22.07 14.18 -9.48
C TYR A 115 22.96 15.05 -8.58
N GLY A 116 22.44 15.42 -7.41
CA GLY A 116 23.24 15.79 -6.26
C GLY A 116 23.76 14.54 -5.54
N VAL A 117 24.76 14.72 -4.68
CA VAL A 117 25.42 13.62 -3.97
C VAL A 117 25.86 14.07 -2.57
N TYR A 118 25.83 13.14 -1.62
CA TYR A 118 26.48 13.28 -0.32
C TYR A 118 27.24 12.01 0.06
N PHE A 119 28.48 12.21 0.51
CA PHE A 119 29.31 11.21 1.18
C PHE A 119 30.42 11.89 2.00
N ASP A 120 30.96 11.16 2.97
CA ASP A 120 32.09 11.59 3.80
C ASP A 120 33.19 10.51 3.77
N GLU A 121 34.29 10.76 3.07
CA GLU A 121 35.43 9.84 2.99
C GLU A 121 36.20 9.74 4.30
N ALA A 122 36.32 10.84 5.04
CA ALA A 122 37.09 10.93 6.27
C ALA A 122 36.41 10.13 7.39
N ALA A 123 35.10 10.26 7.52
CA ALA A 123 34.32 9.50 8.49
C ALA A 123 34.17 8.01 8.12
N SER A 124 34.27 7.66 6.82
CA SER A 124 33.98 6.31 6.35
C SER A 124 35.06 5.26 6.59
N GLY A 125 36.28 5.68 6.97
CA GLY A 125 37.43 4.81 7.23
C GLY A 125 37.85 4.02 5.98
N ALA A 126 39.07 4.26 5.47
CA ALA A 126 39.65 3.54 4.32
C ALA A 126 38.95 3.73 2.96
N GLY A 127 38.32 4.89 2.70
CA GLY A 127 37.92 5.28 1.33
C GLY A 127 36.78 4.45 0.73
N ASN A 128 35.86 3.94 1.56
CA ASN A 128 34.65 3.22 1.13
C ASN A 128 33.38 3.91 1.67
N PRO A 129 33.04 5.11 1.19
CA PRO A 129 31.83 5.81 1.60
C PRO A 129 30.54 5.07 1.24
N ARG A 130 29.51 5.25 2.06
CA ARG A 130 28.16 4.73 1.82
C ARG A 130 27.37 5.87 1.22
N VAL A 131 27.59 6.12 -0.07
CA VAL A 131 27.17 7.34 -0.76
C VAL A 131 25.66 7.38 -0.98
N ILE A 132 25.07 8.59 -1.00
CA ILE A 132 23.67 8.82 -1.37
C ILE A 132 23.64 9.88 -2.48
N PHE A 133 22.99 9.54 -3.59
CA PHE A 133 22.69 10.41 -4.72
C PHE A 133 21.18 10.71 -4.77
N PHE A 134 20.81 11.89 -5.26
CA PHE A 134 19.41 12.31 -5.39
C PHE A 134 19.22 13.25 -6.59
N LYS A 135 18.09 13.18 -7.30
CA LYS A 135 17.81 14.08 -8.42
C LYS A 135 17.55 15.51 -7.93
N ASN A 136 18.36 16.47 -8.37
CA ASN A 136 18.19 17.88 -8.02
C ASN A 136 16.87 18.47 -8.56
N SER A 137 16.32 17.90 -9.63
CA SER A 137 15.01 18.30 -10.17
C SER A 137 13.85 18.00 -9.23
N ARG A 138 14.03 17.10 -8.26
CA ARG A 138 12.99 16.67 -7.32
C ARG A 138 13.33 16.99 -5.88
N PHE A 139 14.58 16.88 -5.46
CA PHE A 139 14.97 16.99 -4.07
C PHE A 139 16.01 18.07 -3.82
N THR A 140 15.86 18.76 -2.68
CA THR A 140 16.86 19.66 -2.11
C THR A 140 17.37 19.08 -0.80
N MET A 141 18.69 18.94 -0.65
CA MET A 141 19.29 18.44 0.60
C MET A 141 19.37 19.57 1.65
N GLU A 142 18.75 19.35 2.81
CA GLU A 142 18.70 20.32 3.91
C GLU A 142 19.47 19.88 5.16
N GLY A 143 19.88 18.61 5.22
CA GLY A 143 20.68 18.06 6.30
C GLY A 143 21.45 16.84 5.81
N ASN A 144 22.58 16.56 6.43
CA ASN A 144 23.43 15.42 6.09
C ASN A 144 24.39 15.07 7.23
N GLY A 145 24.95 13.87 7.16
CA GLY A 145 26.01 13.42 8.05
C GLY A 145 26.42 11.97 7.80
N THR A 146 27.57 11.59 8.35
CA THR A 146 28.03 10.21 8.40
C THR A 146 28.49 9.88 9.82
N TRP A 147 28.20 8.67 10.29
CA TRP A 147 28.65 8.21 11.60
C TRP A 147 29.12 6.76 11.57
N ALA A 148 30.06 6.44 12.46
CA ALA A 148 30.54 5.08 12.64
C ALA A 148 29.49 4.22 13.38
N ILE A 149 29.25 3.02 12.86
CA ILE A 149 28.36 2.02 13.48
C ILE A 149 29.11 0.75 13.90
N GLY A 150 30.40 0.65 13.59
CA GLY A 150 31.29 -0.45 13.94
C GLY A 150 32.74 -0.15 13.52
N GLY A 151 33.64 -1.12 13.69
CA GLY A 151 35.03 -1.00 13.24
C GLY A 151 35.14 -1.03 11.72
N GLY A 152 35.06 0.13 11.06
CA GLY A 152 35.09 0.26 9.59
C GLY A 152 33.72 0.27 8.90
N ASN A 153 32.63 0.11 9.66
CA ASN A 153 31.26 0.24 9.16
C ASN A 153 30.71 1.63 9.48
N THR A 154 30.09 2.27 8.50
CA THR A 154 29.42 3.56 8.67
C THR A 154 27.99 3.55 8.17
N ALA A 155 27.26 4.57 8.61
CA ALA A 155 25.98 4.95 8.03
C ALA A 155 26.07 6.41 7.59
N THR A 156 25.54 6.68 6.40
CA THR A 156 25.40 8.02 5.84
C THR A 156 23.92 8.37 5.86
N TRP A 157 23.60 9.64 6.09
CA TRP A 157 22.23 10.11 6.02
C TRP A 157 22.12 11.47 5.33
N VAL A 158 20.95 11.72 4.78
CA VAL A 158 20.52 13.02 4.26
C VAL A 158 19.08 13.31 4.69
N VAL A 159 18.75 14.58 4.85
CA VAL A 159 17.37 15.07 4.87
C VAL A 159 17.08 15.74 3.53
N LEU A 160 16.09 15.21 2.83
CA LEU A 160 15.69 15.69 1.50
C LEU A 160 14.32 16.35 1.58
N LEU A 161 14.24 17.61 1.19
CA LEU A 161 13.00 18.31 0.86
C LEU A 161 12.57 17.91 -0.56
N ASP A 162 11.38 17.37 -0.68
CA ASP A 162 10.72 17.13 -1.95
C ASP A 162 10.15 18.45 -2.49
N ASN A 163 10.73 18.92 -3.59
CA ASN A 163 10.38 20.21 -4.20
C ASN A 163 9.00 20.22 -4.88
N THR A 164 8.35 19.08 -5.08
CA THR A 164 6.98 19.06 -5.65
C THR A 164 5.90 18.82 -4.60
N THR A 165 6.19 18.15 -3.49
CA THR A 165 5.20 17.95 -2.40
C THR A 165 5.42 18.84 -1.18
N GLY A 166 6.61 19.43 -1.02
CA GLY A 166 7.02 20.15 0.18
C GLY A 166 7.31 19.26 1.39
N LYS A 167 7.21 17.93 1.26
CA LYS A 167 7.47 16.96 2.34
C LYS A 167 8.98 16.73 2.50
N LYS A 168 9.41 16.41 3.73
CA LYS A 168 10.81 16.09 4.03
C LYS A 168 10.96 14.62 4.39
N TYR A 169 12.07 14.02 3.97
CA TYR A 169 12.37 12.62 4.20
C TYR A 169 13.77 12.47 4.79
N PHE A 170 13.91 11.63 5.81
CA PHE A 170 15.22 11.20 6.32
C PHE A 170 15.64 9.93 5.59
N VAL A 171 16.76 9.97 4.88
CA VAL A 171 17.24 8.83 4.08
C VAL A 171 18.59 8.38 4.60
N SER A 172 18.76 7.08 4.85
CA SER A 172 20.03 6.53 5.31
C SER A 172 20.49 5.30 4.54
N ASN A 173 21.78 5.28 4.24
CA ASN A 173 22.49 4.21 3.56
C ASN A 173 23.60 3.64 4.48
N SER A 174 23.75 2.31 4.52
CA SER A 174 24.77 1.65 5.34
C SER A 174 25.31 0.35 4.73
N HIS A 175 26.49 -0.09 5.19
CA HIS A 175 27.09 -1.39 4.85
C HIS A 175 27.69 -2.06 6.09
N TRP A 176 27.18 -3.24 6.47
CA TRP A 176 27.50 -3.92 7.73
C TRP A 176 28.58 -5.01 7.58
N GLN A 177 29.11 -5.47 8.73
CA GLN A 177 30.10 -6.54 8.79
C GLN A 177 29.60 -7.86 8.17
N TYR A 178 30.41 -8.51 7.34
CA TYR A 178 29.99 -9.73 6.63
C TYR A 178 30.16 -11.03 7.43
N ASP A 179 31.20 -11.13 8.27
CA ASP A 179 31.64 -12.40 8.88
C ASP A 179 31.25 -12.60 10.36
N SER A 180 30.63 -11.62 11.01
CA SER A 180 30.32 -11.69 12.44
C SER A 180 28.92 -11.20 12.77
N ALA A 181 28.05 -12.14 13.16
CA ALA A 181 26.69 -11.84 13.60
C ALA A 181 26.64 -10.92 14.83
N ALA A 182 27.55 -11.10 15.78
CA ALA A 182 27.62 -10.24 16.98
C ALA A 182 27.95 -8.78 16.61
N VAL A 183 28.82 -8.58 15.62
CA VAL A 183 29.14 -7.23 15.10
C VAL A 183 27.96 -6.68 14.32
N ARG A 184 27.26 -7.47 13.50
CA ARG A 184 26.05 -7.00 12.80
C ARG A 184 24.94 -6.58 13.75
N ILE A 185 24.72 -7.30 14.85
CA ILE A 185 23.75 -6.89 15.90
C ILE A 185 24.16 -5.54 16.51
N ALA A 186 25.47 -5.31 16.72
CA ALA A 186 25.97 -4.02 17.17
C ALA A 186 25.80 -2.93 16.09
N ASN A 187 26.08 -3.23 14.82
CA ASN A 187 25.85 -2.32 13.68
C ASN A 187 24.38 -1.90 13.61
N ALA A 188 23.44 -2.86 13.67
CA ALA A 188 22.00 -2.61 13.68
C ALA A 188 21.57 -1.69 14.83
N ARG A 189 22.07 -1.95 16.04
CA ARG A 189 21.79 -1.12 17.22
C ARG A 189 22.32 0.30 17.05
N ASN A 190 23.55 0.45 16.58
CA ASN A 190 24.19 1.75 16.40
C ASN A 190 23.58 2.55 15.24
N LEU A 191 23.13 1.87 14.17
CA LEU A 191 22.34 2.49 13.10
C LEU A 191 21.02 3.04 13.66
N ALA A 192 20.27 2.24 14.42
CA ALA A 192 19.02 2.70 15.04
C ALA A 192 19.24 3.89 16.00
N ILE A 193 20.29 3.84 16.83
CA ILE A 193 20.66 4.95 17.74
C ILE A 193 20.97 6.22 16.93
N GLY A 194 21.79 6.12 15.89
CA GLY A 194 22.17 7.28 15.08
C GLY A 194 20.96 7.87 14.34
N ILE A 195 20.10 7.04 13.76
CA ILE A 195 18.86 7.50 13.12
C ILE A 195 18.00 8.29 14.11
N ASN A 196 17.78 7.78 15.32
CA ASN A 196 17.01 8.49 16.34
C ASN A 196 17.72 9.76 16.85
N THR A 197 19.04 9.80 16.80
CA THR A 197 19.84 10.97 17.21
C THR A 197 19.77 12.08 16.16
N TYR A 198 19.87 11.75 14.88
CA TYR A 198 19.96 12.73 13.80
C TYR A 198 18.61 13.08 13.17
N ASN A 199 17.61 12.18 13.19
CA ASN A 199 16.25 12.48 12.74
C ASN A 199 15.45 13.21 13.83
N THR A 200 15.91 14.41 14.20
CA THR A 200 15.37 15.21 15.31
C THR A 200 13.93 15.69 15.10
N GLN A 201 13.48 15.75 13.84
CA GLN A 201 12.13 16.15 13.46
C GLN A 201 11.16 14.97 13.33
N ASN A 202 11.63 13.73 13.59
CA ASN A 202 10.87 12.51 13.38
C ASN A 202 10.26 12.42 11.96
N LEU A 203 11.05 12.80 10.96
CA LEU A 203 10.65 12.76 9.56
C LEU A 203 10.42 11.32 9.10
N PRO A 204 9.52 11.10 8.12
CA PRO A 204 9.42 9.85 7.41
C PRO A 204 10.78 9.34 6.97
N LYS A 205 11.11 8.11 7.35
CA LYS A 205 12.46 7.57 7.12
C LYS A 205 12.48 6.42 6.12
N ILE A 206 13.50 6.44 5.27
CA ILE A 206 13.86 5.36 4.34
C ILE A 206 15.28 4.92 4.67
N VAL A 207 15.45 3.64 4.94
CA VAL A 207 16.72 3.05 5.40
C VAL A 207 17.02 1.87 4.50
N PHE A 208 18.16 1.93 3.82
CA PHE A 208 18.54 0.90 2.86
C PHE A 208 20.04 0.62 2.91
N GLY A 209 20.47 -0.45 2.24
CA GLY A 209 21.86 -0.80 2.10
C GLY A 209 22.12 -2.29 2.06
N ASP A 210 23.40 -2.66 1.99
CA ASP A 210 23.85 -4.03 2.16
C ASP A 210 24.10 -4.30 3.65
N PHE A 211 23.17 -4.99 4.30
CA PHE A 211 23.26 -5.26 5.72
C PHE A 211 23.99 -6.58 6.02
N ASN A 212 24.45 -7.31 5.00
CA ASN A 212 25.08 -8.62 5.16
C ASN A 212 24.26 -9.59 6.06
N ALA A 213 22.95 -9.37 6.13
CA ALA A 213 22.04 -10.03 7.03
C ALA A 213 20.79 -10.46 6.27
N VAL A 214 20.26 -11.64 6.61
CA VAL A 214 19.15 -12.27 5.91
C VAL A 214 17.85 -12.19 6.73
N PRO A 215 16.66 -12.37 6.12
CA PRO A 215 15.39 -12.36 6.85
C PRO A 215 15.38 -13.32 8.05
N GLY A 216 14.75 -12.89 9.15
CA GLY A 216 14.61 -13.67 10.39
C GLY A 216 15.86 -13.72 11.27
N THR A 217 16.89 -12.91 10.98
CA THR A 217 18.08 -12.81 11.83
C THR A 217 17.91 -11.75 12.92
N ALA A 218 18.57 -11.96 14.06
CA ALA A 218 18.45 -11.08 15.23
C ALA A 218 18.90 -9.64 14.96
N GLU A 219 19.88 -9.44 14.08
CA GLU A 219 20.32 -8.11 13.65
C GLU A 219 19.24 -7.33 12.87
N ILE A 220 18.46 -8.01 12.01
CA ILE A 220 17.35 -7.40 11.28
C ILE A 220 16.19 -7.09 12.22
N ASP A 221 15.84 -8.03 13.10
CA ASP A 221 14.79 -7.81 14.12
C ASP A 221 15.19 -6.67 15.08
N THR A 222 16.47 -6.58 15.44
CA THR A 222 17.00 -5.48 16.27
C THR A 222 16.79 -4.13 15.61
N LEU A 223 17.08 -4.02 14.30
CA LEU A 223 16.88 -2.77 13.57
C LEU A 223 15.39 -2.43 13.48
N LYS A 224 14.57 -3.37 12.98
CA LYS A 224 13.14 -3.15 12.73
C LYS A 224 12.38 -2.76 14.00
N ASN A 225 12.63 -3.45 15.12
CA ASN A 225 11.91 -3.20 16.36
C ASN A 225 12.31 -1.88 17.04
N ARG A 226 13.53 -1.36 16.80
CA ARG A 226 14.02 -0.13 17.43
C ARG A 226 13.54 1.14 16.75
N ILE A 227 13.26 1.08 15.45
CA ILE A 227 12.92 2.26 14.64
C ILE A 227 11.73 2.03 13.69
N ASP A 228 10.91 1.00 13.98
CA ASP A 228 9.67 0.63 13.27
C ASP A 228 9.84 0.57 11.75
N LEU A 229 10.68 -0.34 11.27
CA LEU A 229 10.94 -0.50 9.83
C LEU A 229 10.19 -1.70 9.23
N VAL A 230 9.76 -1.51 7.98
CA VAL A 230 9.14 -2.53 7.15
C VAL A 230 9.87 -2.63 5.82
N ASP A 231 10.19 -3.86 5.40
CA ASP A 231 10.84 -4.14 4.12
C ASP A 231 9.84 -4.04 2.96
N ALA A 232 10.18 -3.21 1.96
CA ALA A 232 9.40 -3.05 0.74
C ALA A 232 9.46 -4.32 -0.13
N LEU A 233 10.57 -5.06 -0.10
CA LEU A 233 10.75 -6.32 -0.83
C LEU A 233 9.98 -7.50 -0.21
N ASN A 234 9.22 -7.24 0.85
CA ASN A 234 8.36 -8.21 1.51
C ASN A 234 9.11 -9.45 2.03
N GLU A 235 10.27 -9.21 2.66
CA GLU A 235 11.07 -10.19 3.39
C GLU A 235 11.52 -11.38 2.51
N ASN A 236 10.73 -12.46 2.51
CA ASN A 236 11.04 -13.71 1.82
C ASN A 236 10.56 -13.76 0.36
N ILE A 237 9.65 -12.87 -0.05
CA ILE A 237 9.12 -12.87 -1.44
C ILE A 237 10.11 -12.22 -2.41
N GLY A 238 10.80 -11.15 -1.99
CA GLY A 238 11.71 -10.38 -2.85
C GLY A 238 12.91 -11.16 -3.41
N GLY A 239 13.13 -12.39 -2.95
CA GLY A 239 14.19 -13.26 -3.45
C GLY A 239 15.60 -12.78 -3.08
N PRO A 240 16.63 -13.55 -3.48
CA PRO A 240 18.02 -13.21 -3.21
C PRO A 240 18.49 -11.98 -4.00
N THR A 241 19.40 -11.21 -3.39
CA THR A 241 19.99 -9.97 -3.93
C THR A 241 21.49 -10.13 -4.19
N PHE A 242 22.17 -10.99 -3.43
CA PHE A 242 23.56 -11.37 -3.64
C PHE A 242 23.68 -12.60 -4.54
N HIS A 243 24.59 -12.56 -5.53
CA HIS A 243 24.83 -13.68 -6.45
C HIS A 243 26.30 -14.05 -6.65
N GLY A 244 27.24 -13.33 -6.03
CA GLY A 244 28.67 -13.69 -6.04
C GLY A 244 29.22 -13.89 -7.46
N TRP A 245 28.88 -13.01 -8.39
CA TRP A 245 29.20 -13.09 -9.84
C TRP A 245 28.57 -14.24 -10.63
N THR A 246 27.89 -15.19 -10.00
CA THR A 246 27.35 -16.38 -10.69
C THR A 246 26.06 -16.09 -11.47
N GLY A 247 25.29 -15.09 -11.06
CA GLY A 247 23.92 -14.84 -11.53
C GLY A 247 22.89 -15.81 -10.95
N ASN A 248 23.30 -16.78 -10.14
CA ASN A 248 22.41 -17.59 -9.32
C ASN A 248 22.34 -16.93 -7.94
N GLY A 249 21.14 -16.55 -7.51
CA GLY A 249 20.96 -15.86 -6.25
C GLY A 249 21.27 -16.75 -5.06
N ILE A 250 22.04 -16.22 -4.11
CA ILE A 250 22.54 -16.95 -2.93
C ILE A 250 21.73 -16.54 -1.69
N LYS A 251 21.65 -15.24 -1.38
CA LYS A 251 21.00 -14.69 -0.18
C LYS A 251 20.39 -13.32 -0.46
N LYS A 252 19.38 -12.91 0.33
CA LYS A 252 18.90 -11.52 0.42
C LYS A 252 19.69 -10.82 1.52
N THR A 253 20.63 -9.97 1.14
CA THR A 253 21.45 -9.18 2.07
C THR A 253 21.26 -7.69 1.90
N ASP A 254 20.69 -7.28 0.77
CA ASP A 254 20.32 -5.90 0.48
C ASP A 254 18.87 -5.64 0.95
N TRP A 255 18.68 -4.50 1.61
CA TRP A 255 17.41 -4.13 2.22
C TRP A 255 16.93 -2.76 1.73
N MET A 256 15.62 -2.65 1.52
CA MET A 256 14.94 -1.40 1.18
C MET A 256 13.78 -1.24 2.15
N MET A 257 14.02 -0.52 3.24
CA MET A 257 13.05 -0.37 4.32
C MET A 257 12.58 1.06 4.45
N SER A 258 11.37 1.22 4.98
CA SER A 258 10.87 2.50 5.45
C SER A 258 10.16 2.32 6.77
N ASP A 259 9.95 3.42 7.50
CA ASP A 259 8.97 3.39 8.57
C ASP A 259 7.53 3.38 8.03
N ARG A 260 6.57 3.26 8.94
CA ARG A 260 5.14 3.20 8.61
C ARG A 260 4.53 4.55 8.24
N SER A 261 5.29 5.64 8.21
CA SER A 261 4.81 6.91 7.64
C SER A 261 4.94 6.96 6.11
N MET A 262 5.50 5.90 5.53
CA MET A 262 5.54 5.65 4.11
C MET A 262 4.58 4.53 3.71
N ALA A 263 4.30 4.44 2.42
CA ALA A 263 3.73 3.28 1.74
C ALA A 263 4.50 3.06 0.43
N PHE A 264 4.30 1.93 -0.24
CA PHE A 264 4.98 1.66 -1.51
C PHE A 264 4.01 1.15 -2.58
N LEU A 265 4.34 1.40 -3.84
CA LEU A 265 3.57 0.96 -5.01
C LEU A 265 4.13 -0.33 -5.61
N SER A 266 5.45 -0.43 -5.61
CA SER A 266 6.17 -1.54 -6.23
C SER A 266 7.57 -1.69 -5.64
N TRP A 267 8.15 -2.86 -5.87
CA TRP A 267 9.54 -3.16 -5.61
C TRP A 267 10.08 -4.03 -6.74
N GLN A 268 11.41 -4.06 -6.91
CA GLN A 268 12.06 -4.91 -7.90
C GLN A 268 13.50 -5.27 -7.50
N VAL A 269 13.94 -6.46 -7.91
CA VAL A 269 15.36 -6.86 -7.96
C VAL A 269 15.81 -6.82 -9.41
N ILE A 270 16.77 -5.95 -9.74
CA ILE A 270 17.14 -5.63 -11.12
C ILE A 270 18.24 -6.59 -11.60
N LYS A 271 17.85 -7.60 -12.37
CA LYS A 271 18.76 -8.65 -12.88
C LYS A 271 19.25 -8.37 -14.30
N THR A 272 19.90 -7.22 -14.50
CA THR A 272 20.43 -6.80 -15.81
C THR A 272 21.92 -7.14 -15.95
N ARG A 273 22.32 -7.64 -17.13
CA ARG A 273 23.71 -7.94 -17.50
C ARG A 273 24.03 -7.43 -18.91
N TYR A 274 25.31 -7.26 -19.20
CA TYR A 274 25.79 -6.64 -20.44
C TYR A 274 26.80 -7.55 -21.16
N LEU A 275 26.91 -7.43 -22.48
CA LEU A 275 28.02 -8.05 -23.19
C LEU A 275 29.29 -7.21 -23.03
N VAL A 276 30.34 -7.82 -22.49
CA VAL A 276 31.69 -7.24 -22.44
C VAL A 276 32.65 -8.29 -22.99
N ASP A 277 33.37 -7.93 -24.05
CA ASP A 277 34.25 -8.83 -24.79
C ASP A 277 33.55 -10.13 -25.23
N GLY A 278 32.32 -10.01 -25.76
CA GLY A 278 31.53 -11.13 -26.28
C GLY A 278 30.96 -12.08 -25.22
N ARG A 279 31.02 -11.72 -23.93
CA ARG A 279 30.52 -12.54 -22.82
C ARG A 279 29.57 -11.74 -21.94
N ALA A 280 28.51 -12.39 -21.46
CA ALA A 280 27.58 -11.79 -20.52
C ALA A 280 28.24 -11.54 -19.17
N ARG A 281 28.27 -10.29 -18.71
CA ARG A 281 28.89 -9.86 -17.45
C ARG A 281 27.91 -9.09 -16.59
N TRP A 282 28.03 -9.32 -15.28
CA TRP A 282 27.29 -8.56 -14.28
C TRP A 282 28.07 -7.28 -13.92
N PRO A 283 27.38 -6.14 -13.72
CA PRO A 283 28.05 -4.90 -13.28
C PRO A 283 28.55 -4.93 -11.83
N SER A 284 28.01 -5.83 -11.01
CA SER A 284 28.38 -6.08 -9.62
C SER A 284 28.11 -7.55 -9.27
N ASP A 285 28.55 -8.01 -8.10
CA ASP A 285 28.18 -9.31 -7.53
C ASP A 285 26.84 -9.30 -6.76
N HIS A 286 26.24 -8.11 -6.64
CA HIS A 286 24.88 -7.89 -6.17
C HIS A 286 23.97 -7.42 -7.30
N TRP A 287 22.68 -7.74 -7.21
CA TRP A 287 21.64 -7.07 -7.98
C TRP A 287 21.13 -5.83 -7.25
N PRO A 288 21.01 -4.68 -7.92
CA PRO A 288 20.37 -3.52 -7.34
C PRO A 288 18.91 -3.83 -6.99
N ILE A 289 18.46 -3.27 -5.88
CA ILE A 289 17.07 -3.34 -5.45
C ILE A 289 16.45 -1.95 -5.48
N MET A 290 15.18 -1.87 -5.83
CA MET A 290 14.47 -0.60 -5.92
C MET A 290 13.05 -0.73 -5.38
N ALA A 291 12.57 0.30 -4.71
CA ALA A 291 11.17 0.46 -4.34
C ALA A 291 10.64 1.81 -4.81
N THR A 292 9.35 1.85 -5.13
CA THR A 292 8.66 3.12 -5.39
C THR A 292 7.83 3.47 -4.17
N TYR A 293 8.19 4.57 -3.52
CA TYR A 293 7.54 5.04 -2.29
C TYR A 293 6.55 6.16 -2.57
N VAL A 294 5.55 6.24 -1.69
CA VAL A 294 4.60 7.34 -1.53
C VAL A 294 4.46 7.62 -0.02
N PRO A 295 3.98 8.79 0.40
CA PRO A 295 3.53 8.98 1.79
C PRO A 295 2.48 7.94 2.20
N ALA A 296 2.40 7.62 3.49
CA ALA A 296 1.35 6.74 4.00
C ALA A 296 -0.05 7.26 3.66
N VAL A 297 -0.93 6.35 3.20
CA VAL A 297 -2.34 6.63 2.90
C VAL A 297 -3.24 6.67 4.14
N LEU A 298 -2.70 6.27 5.30
CA LEU A 298 -3.37 6.34 6.60
C LEU A 298 -2.51 7.06 7.62
N GLY A 299 -3.15 7.69 8.60
CA GLY A 299 -2.62 8.44 9.74
C GLY A 299 -2.03 7.55 10.83
N GLY A 300 -1.40 8.16 11.83
CA GLY A 300 -0.80 7.43 12.95
C GLY A 300 -1.87 6.72 13.80
N THR A 301 -1.46 5.83 14.69
CA THR A 301 -2.40 5.09 15.54
C THR A 301 -3.02 5.99 16.62
N HIS A 302 -4.34 5.92 16.75
CA HIS A 302 -5.13 6.41 17.87
C HIS A 302 -5.73 5.21 18.61
N THR A 303 -5.73 5.26 19.95
CA THR A 303 -6.28 4.18 20.78
C THR A 303 -7.53 4.69 21.48
N ASP A 304 -8.62 3.93 21.37
CA ASP A 304 -9.85 4.20 22.12
C ASP A 304 -10.00 3.23 23.30
N ALA A 305 -10.25 3.78 24.49
CA ALA A 305 -10.42 2.99 25.71
C ALA A 305 -11.88 2.56 25.97
N ASN A 306 -12.84 3.14 25.25
CA ASN A 306 -14.25 2.86 25.46
C ASN A 306 -14.72 1.67 24.62
N GLY A 307 -15.63 0.85 25.14
CA GLY A 307 -16.31 -0.19 24.34
C GLY A 307 -15.40 -1.23 23.67
N GLY A 308 -14.17 -1.44 24.17
CA GLY A 308 -13.31 -2.54 23.74
C GLY A 308 -13.84 -3.90 24.21
N SER A 309 -13.49 -4.97 23.51
CA SER A 309 -13.97 -6.33 23.84
C SER A 309 -13.01 -7.42 23.38
N ALA A 310 -12.58 -8.26 24.31
CA ALA A 310 -11.78 -9.46 24.04
C ALA A 310 -12.62 -10.69 23.67
N VAL A 311 -13.84 -10.50 23.15
CA VAL A 311 -14.79 -11.58 22.86
C VAL A 311 -15.11 -11.61 21.37
N ALA A 312 -14.80 -12.73 20.71
CA ALA A 312 -14.94 -12.92 19.27
C ALA A 312 -16.36 -12.71 18.71
N THR A 313 -17.40 -12.93 19.52
CA THR A 313 -18.81 -12.75 19.14
C THR A 313 -19.32 -11.32 19.33
N THR A 314 -18.43 -10.36 19.58
CA THR A 314 -18.79 -8.94 19.65
C THR A 314 -18.94 -8.41 18.24
N ASP A 315 -20.09 -7.79 17.97
CA ASP A 315 -20.34 -7.13 16.70
C ASP A 315 -20.12 -5.64 16.86
N TYR A 316 -19.34 -5.09 15.94
CA TYR A 316 -19.12 -3.66 15.80
C TYR A 316 -19.68 -3.18 14.47
N SER A 317 -20.22 -1.97 14.46
CA SER A 317 -20.62 -1.25 13.25
C SER A 317 -20.26 0.22 13.41
N PHE A 318 -20.13 0.93 12.30
CA PHE A 318 -19.79 2.34 12.28
C PHE A 318 -20.75 3.07 11.34
N ALA A 319 -21.41 4.09 11.86
CA ALA A 319 -22.34 4.92 11.10
C ALA A 319 -22.66 6.21 11.87
N ASP A 320 -22.89 7.32 11.17
CA ASP A 320 -23.31 8.60 11.75
C ASP A 320 -24.75 8.52 12.28
N VAL A 321 -24.92 8.26 13.58
CA VAL A 321 -26.25 8.07 14.21
C VAL A 321 -26.84 9.40 14.67
N ASN A 322 -26.02 10.40 14.96
CA ASN A 322 -26.48 11.69 15.46
C ASN A 322 -26.63 12.78 14.37
N GLY A 323 -26.09 12.54 13.17
CA GLY A 323 -26.09 13.45 12.02
C GLY A 323 -25.02 14.54 12.11
N ASP A 324 -23.91 14.30 12.80
CA ASP A 324 -22.84 15.29 12.99
C ASP A 324 -21.72 15.22 11.95
N GLY A 325 -21.84 14.29 10.99
CA GLY A 325 -20.88 14.05 9.92
C GLY A 325 -19.75 13.09 10.30
N LYS A 326 -19.78 12.49 11.50
CA LYS A 326 -18.80 11.50 11.95
C LYS A 326 -19.48 10.16 12.20
N ASP A 327 -18.85 9.10 11.75
CA ASP A 327 -19.34 7.76 12.03
C ASP A 327 -19.12 7.40 13.51
N ASP A 328 -20.21 7.05 14.17
CA ASP A 328 -20.23 6.62 15.56
C ASP A 328 -19.94 5.12 15.66
N LYS A 329 -19.39 4.69 16.80
CA LYS A 329 -19.17 3.26 17.04
C LYS A 329 -20.40 2.64 17.67
N ILE A 330 -20.96 1.63 17.02
CA ILE A 330 -22.03 0.81 17.56
C ILE A 330 -21.48 -0.54 18.02
N PHE A 331 -21.88 -0.94 19.22
CA PHE A 331 -21.51 -2.19 19.87
C PHE A 331 -22.77 -3.03 20.12
N TRP A 332 -22.70 -4.31 19.79
CA TRP A 332 -23.69 -5.28 20.22
C TRP A 332 -23.08 -6.64 20.54
N ARG A 333 -23.65 -7.32 21.53
CA ARG A 333 -23.38 -8.73 21.81
C ARG A 333 -24.58 -9.36 22.50
N TYR A 334 -25.12 -10.43 21.93
CA TYR A 334 -26.35 -11.07 22.39
C TYR A 334 -26.38 -11.45 23.88
N ASN A 335 -25.23 -11.73 24.50
CA ASN A 335 -25.12 -12.11 25.92
C ASN A 335 -24.44 -11.05 26.80
N TYR A 336 -24.39 -9.78 26.36
CA TYR A 336 -23.88 -8.65 27.13
C TYR A 336 -24.97 -7.60 27.34
N ASP A 337 -25.09 -7.04 28.55
CA ASP A 337 -26.11 -6.03 28.90
C ASP A 337 -27.51 -6.41 28.38
N SER A 338 -27.88 -7.69 28.55
CA SER A 338 -29.14 -8.26 28.05
C SER A 338 -29.38 -8.05 26.54
N GLY A 339 -28.32 -8.05 25.74
CA GLY A 339 -28.40 -7.97 24.28
C GLY A 339 -28.80 -6.60 23.74
N LYS A 340 -28.62 -5.53 24.53
CA LYS A 340 -28.91 -4.16 24.13
C LYS A 340 -27.84 -3.63 23.17
N VAL A 341 -28.26 -2.74 22.27
CA VAL A 341 -27.35 -2.01 21.38
C VAL A 341 -26.80 -0.78 22.12
N ARG A 342 -25.51 -0.50 21.95
CA ARG A 342 -24.81 0.62 22.58
C ARG A 342 -24.12 1.47 21.53
N VAL A 343 -24.39 2.76 21.51
CA VAL A 343 -23.80 3.73 20.60
C VAL A 343 -22.79 4.57 21.37
N PHE A 344 -21.55 4.63 20.87
CA PHE A 344 -20.49 5.47 21.40
C PHE A 344 -20.23 6.56 20.36
N LEU A 345 -20.64 7.79 20.67
CA LEU A 345 -20.51 8.91 19.72
C LEU A 345 -19.04 9.23 19.43
N SER A 346 -18.70 9.52 18.18
CA SER A 346 -17.33 9.87 17.83
C SER A 346 -16.93 11.26 18.33
N ASN A 347 -15.75 11.37 18.92
CA ASN A 347 -15.18 12.68 19.29
C ASN A 347 -14.46 13.37 18.11
N GLY A 348 -14.31 12.72 16.95
CA GLY A 348 -13.56 13.25 15.80
C GLY A 348 -12.04 13.19 15.95
N ASN A 349 -11.53 12.61 17.04
CA ASN A 349 -10.10 12.52 17.35
C ASN A 349 -9.63 11.06 17.52
N GLY A 350 -10.39 10.12 16.97
CA GLY A 350 -10.09 8.68 17.03
C GLY A 350 -10.45 8.03 18.36
N THR A 351 -11.21 8.72 19.22
CA THR A 351 -11.79 8.19 20.46
C THR A 351 -13.30 8.39 20.46
N PHE A 352 -14.01 7.65 21.31
CA PHE A 352 -15.46 7.72 21.38
C PHE A 352 -15.94 8.10 22.79
N ALA A 353 -17.10 8.74 22.89
CA ALA A 353 -17.74 9.12 24.14
C ALA A 353 -18.27 7.91 24.92
N ALA A 354 -18.80 8.14 26.13
CA ALA A 354 -19.49 7.10 26.88
C ALA A 354 -20.75 6.63 26.14
N ALA A 355 -21.07 5.34 26.24
CA ALA A 355 -22.17 4.77 25.47
C ALA A 355 -23.55 5.27 25.89
N VAL A 356 -24.39 5.52 24.88
CA VAL A 356 -25.85 5.61 24.98
C VAL A 356 -26.42 4.23 24.67
N THR A 357 -27.26 3.71 25.56
CA THR A 357 -27.82 2.36 25.44
C THR A 357 -29.26 2.42 24.94
N HIS A 358 -29.56 1.67 23.87
CA HIS A 358 -30.92 1.52 23.35
C HIS A 358 -31.51 0.15 23.74
N ALA A 359 -32.51 0.17 24.63
CA ALA A 359 -33.08 -1.04 25.20
C ALA A 359 -34.16 -1.69 24.33
N GLN A 360 -34.86 -0.90 23.51
CA GLN A 360 -36.04 -1.32 22.78
C GLN A 360 -35.71 -2.22 21.58
N SER A 361 -34.48 -2.17 21.08
CA SER A 361 -33.99 -3.07 20.03
C SER A 361 -33.33 -4.34 20.57
N ALA A 362 -33.23 -4.53 21.89
CA ALA A 362 -32.48 -5.61 22.51
C ALA A 362 -32.81 -7.01 21.94
N SER A 363 -31.79 -7.84 21.81
CA SER A 363 -31.94 -9.24 21.38
C SER A 363 -30.90 -10.15 22.01
N LEU A 364 -31.36 -11.27 22.56
CA LEU A 364 -30.52 -12.33 23.11
C LEU A 364 -30.22 -13.45 22.11
N LYS A 365 -30.67 -13.30 20.85
CA LYS A 365 -30.50 -14.30 19.80
C LYS A 365 -29.20 -14.05 19.03
N THR A 366 -28.38 -15.09 18.88
CA THR A 366 -27.16 -15.07 18.05
C THR A 366 -27.45 -14.89 16.55
N THR A 367 -28.70 -15.10 16.17
CA THR A 367 -29.21 -15.03 14.80
C THR A 367 -29.69 -13.63 14.42
N THR A 368 -29.82 -12.73 15.39
CA THR A 368 -30.20 -11.35 15.12
C THR A 368 -29.09 -10.65 14.36
N ARG A 369 -29.49 -9.82 13.40
CA ARG A 369 -28.62 -8.94 12.62
C ARG A 369 -29.11 -7.51 12.82
N PHE A 370 -28.15 -6.61 13.00
CA PHE A 370 -28.37 -5.17 13.03
C PHE A 370 -27.67 -4.55 11.82
N TYR A 371 -28.37 -3.62 11.17
CA TYR A 371 -27.85 -2.80 10.09
C TYR A 371 -28.08 -1.34 10.45
N PHE A 372 -27.26 -0.46 9.90
CA PHE A 372 -27.30 0.98 10.17
C PHE A 372 -27.24 1.73 8.85
N ALA A 373 -28.29 2.46 8.51
CA ALA A 373 -28.39 3.21 7.27
C ALA A 373 -29.49 4.28 7.37
N ASP A 374 -29.31 5.42 6.71
CA ASP A 374 -30.36 6.43 6.62
C ASP A 374 -31.46 5.96 5.66
N VAL A 375 -32.57 5.44 6.18
CA VAL A 375 -33.67 4.91 5.36
C VAL A 375 -34.83 5.90 5.27
N ASN A 376 -34.66 7.11 5.80
CA ASN A 376 -35.72 8.11 5.88
C ASN A 376 -35.33 9.49 5.29
N GLY A 377 -34.05 9.69 4.98
CA GLY A 377 -33.48 10.87 4.32
C GLY A 377 -33.11 12.00 5.28
N ASP A 378 -33.00 11.76 6.59
CA ASP A 378 -32.65 12.78 7.57
C ASP A 378 -31.15 12.89 7.86
N GLN A 379 -30.32 12.20 7.07
CA GLN A 379 -28.86 12.11 7.15
C GLN A 379 -28.36 11.46 8.45
N LYS A 380 -29.19 10.64 9.10
CA LYS A 380 -28.80 9.84 10.26
C LYS A 380 -29.00 8.37 9.98
N ALA A 381 -28.04 7.56 10.38
CA ALA A 381 -28.13 6.12 10.24
C ALA A 381 -29.15 5.53 11.23
N ASP A 382 -30.31 5.11 10.72
CA ASP A 382 -31.34 4.40 11.48
C ASP A 382 -30.89 2.98 11.83
N LEU A 383 -31.45 2.40 12.90
CA LEU A 383 -31.20 1.01 13.27
C LEU A 383 -32.24 0.10 12.62
N ILE A 384 -31.78 -0.84 11.80
CA ILE A 384 -32.62 -1.89 11.23
C ILE A 384 -32.29 -3.24 11.88
N LYS A 385 -33.28 -3.86 12.50
CA LYS A 385 -33.18 -5.17 13.16
C LYS A 385 -33.86 -6.24 12.31
N TRP A 386 -33.19 -7.38 12.14
CA TRP A 386 -33.78 -8.57 11.54
C TRP A 386 -33.34 -9.83 12.27
N ASP A 387 -34.25 -10.79 12.38
CA ASP A 387 -33.98 -12.16 12.80
C ASP A 387 -34.95 -13.07 12.04
N TYR A 388 -34.46 -14.18 11.48
CA TYR A 388 -35.28 -15.02 10.62
C TYR A 388 -36.39 -15.76 11.38
N ASP A 389 -36.27 -15.96 12.69
CA ASP A 389 -37.28 -16.65 13.52
C ASP A 389 -38.21 -15.69 14.26
N LEU A 390 -38.06 -14.37 14.08
CA LEU A 390 -38.86 -13.34 14.75
C LEU A 390 -39.66 -12.52 13.75
N ASN A 391 -40.77 -11.95 14.22
CA ASN A 391 -41.62 -11.02 13.47
C ASN A 391 -41.94 -11.47 12.03
N SER A 392 -42.18 -12.78 11.84
CA SER A 392 -42.43 -13.38 10.51
C SER A 392 -41.33 -13.08 9.46
N GLY A 393 -40.09 -12.87 9.91
CA GLY A 393 -38.95 -12.53 9.05
C GLY A 393 -38.96 -11.10 8.51
N HIS A 394 -39.80 -10.23 9.06
CA HIS A 394 -39.83 -8.81 8.74
C HIS A 394 -38.60 -8.08 9.27
N THR A 395 -38.31 -6.92 8.69
CA THR A 395 -37.32 -5.97 9.21
C THR A 395 -38.00 -4.95 10.11
N LEU A 396 -37.41 -4.64 11.27
CA LEU A 396 -37.89 -3.60 12.18
C LEU A 396 -36.96 -2.39 12.12
N VAL A 397 -37.49 -1.21 11.83
CA VAL A 397 -36.70 0.05 11.74
C VAL A 397 -36.95 0.91 12.98
N TYR A 398 -35.88 1.37 13.61
CA TYR A 398 -35.91 2.32 14.73
C TYR A 398 -35.18 3.59 14.27
N LEU A 399 -35.91 4.71 14.21
CA LEU A 399 -35.38 5.96 13.65
C LEU A 399 -34.34 6.57 14.58
N ALA A 400 -33.23 7.04 14.03
CA ALA A 400 -32.14 7.64 14.79
C ALA A 400 -32.54 8.98 15.44
N THR A 401 -31.90 9.29 16.57
CA THR A 401 -32.09 10.54 17.30
C THR A 401 -30.77 11.27 17.48
N SER A 402 -30.79 12.60 17.46
CA SER A 402 -29.58 13.45 17.51
C SER A 402 -28.74 13.34 18.79
N ASN A 403 -29.14 12.54 19.77
CA ASN A 403 -28.38 12.25 20.98
C ASN A 403 -27.68 10.87 20.96
N GLY A 404 -27.59 10.21 19.80
CA GLY A 404 -26.96 8.89 19.67
C GLY A 404 -27.85 7.75 20.17
N SER A 405 -29.16 7.84 19.99
CA SER A 405 -30.13 6.79 20.34
C SER A 405 -31.07 6.56 19.16
N PHE A 406 -32.05 5.67 19.34
CA PHE A 406 -33.10 5.39 18.38
C PHE A 406 -34.49 5.55 19.00
N SER A 407 -35.53 5.62 18.16
CA SER A 407 -36.94 5.72 18.57
C SER A 407 -37.36 4.57 19.46
N ALA A 408 -38.23 4.80 20.44
CA ALA A 408 -38.69 3.73 21.34
C ALA A 408 -39.62 2.70 20.64
N THR A 409 -40.30 3.11 19.57
CA THR A 409 -41.19 2.25 18.78
C THR A 409 -40.52 1.91 17.46
N ALA A 410 -40.59 0.64 17.09
CA ALA A 410 -40.14 0.17 15.79
C ALA A 410 -41.23 0.32 14.74
N ILE A 411 -40.80 0.58 13.52
CA ILE A 411 -41.60 0.55 12.31
C ILE A 411 -41.47 -0.86 11.71
N ASP A 412 -42.58 -1.60 11.67
CA ASP A 412 -42.62 -2.96 11.11
C ASP A 412 -42.71 -2.92 9.57
N ASN A 413 -41.72 -3.50 8.90
CA ASN A 413 -41.63 -3.56 7.45
C ASN A 413 -41.82 -4.99 6.93
N GLY A 414 -43.01 -5.25 6.37
CA GLY A 414 -43.37 -6.51 5.72
C GLY A 414 -42.96 -6.64 4.25
N SER A 415 -42.30 -5.64 3.66
CA SER A 415 -41.79 -5.70 2.28
C SER A 415 -40.53 -6.57 2.21
N GLY A 416 -40.56 -7.60 1.36
CA GLY A 416 -39.47 -8.58 1.24
C GLY A 416 -39.09 -9.27 2.55
N PRO A 417 -40.03 -9.95 3.25
CA PRO A 417 -39.74 -10.63 4.50
C PRO A 417 -39.06 -11.97 4.23
N SER A 418 -38.31 -12.48 5.21
CA SER A 418 -37.69 -13.79 5.08
C SER A 418 -37.47 -14.47 6.40
N GLY A 419 -38.10 -15.64 6.55
CA GLY A 419 -37.89 -16.55 7.67
C GLY A 419 -36.77 -17.58 7.44
N VAL A 420 -35.75 -17.23 6.65
CA VAL A 420 -34.66 -18.15 6.28
C VAL A 420 -33.31 -17.60 6.74
N ALA A 421 -32.56 -18.40 7.50
CA ALA A 421 -31.26 -18.01 8.06
C ALA A 421 -30.20 -17.63 7.02
N ALA A 422 -30.27 -18.17 5.81
CA ALA A 422 -29.34 -17.89 4.70
C ALA A 422 -29.61 -16.55 3.99
N THR A 423 -30.60 -15.79 4.42
CA THR A 423 -30.94 -14.49 3.85
C THR A 423 -29.90 -13.43 4.23
N VAL A 424 -29.51 -12.62 3.25
CA VAL A 424 -28.66 -11.46 3.44
C VAL A 424 -29.46 -10.21 3.08
N TYR A 425 -29.45 -9.22 3.98
CA TYR A 425 -29.91 -7.87 3.67
C TYR A 425 -28.71 -6.92 3.56
N ASN A 426 -28.80 -5.97 2.64
CA ASN A 426 -27.94 -4.79 2.58
C ASN A 426 -28.84 -3.56 2.43
N PHE A 427 -28.30 -2.39 2.78
CA PHE A 427 -29.00 -1.12 2.68
C PHE A 427 -28.09 -0.10 2.02
N ALA A 428 -28.53 0.48 0.91
CA ALA A 428 -27.76 1.48 0.18
C ALA A 428 -28.67 2.27 -0.77
N ASP A 429 -28.37 3.53 -1.00
CA ASP A 429 -29.09 4.40 -1.93
C ASP A 429 -28.71 4.03 -3.37
N VAL A 430 -29.51 3.18 -4.02
CA VAL A 430 -29.22 2.72 -5.38
C VAL A 430 -29.91 3.56 -6.44
N ASN A 431 -30.76 4.51 -6.05
CA ASN A 431 -31.53 5.37 -6.95
C ASN A 431 -31.17 6.87 -6.86
N GLY A 432 -30.33 7.25 -5.91
CA GLY A 432 -29.82 8.60 -5.66
C GLY A 432 -30.81 9.53 -4.99
N ASP A 433 -31.83 9.01 -4.28
CA ASP A 433 -32.84 9.81 -3.60
C ASP A 433 -32.45 10.26 -2.18
N GLY A 434 -31.26 9.86 -1.72
CA GLY A 434 -30.73 10.17 -0.39
C GLY A 434 -31.21 9.22 0.70
N MET A 435 -32.00 8.19 0.37
CA MET A 435 -32.45 7.16 1.30
C MET A 435 -31.85 5.80 0.91
N ALA A 436 -31.42 5.04 1.91
CA ALA A 436 -30.91 3.70 1.70
C ALA A 436 -32.05 2.72 1.39
N ASP A 437 -32.00 2.09 0.23
CA ASP A 437 -32.95 1.09 -0.21
C ASP A 437 -32.68 -0.28 0.43
N LYS A 438 -33.72 -1.09 0.62
CA LYS A 438 -33.59 -2.45 1.16
C LYS A 438 -33.24 -3.43 0.04
N ILE A 439 -32.10 -4.09 0.17
CA ILE A 439 -31.59 -5.06 -0.80
C ILE A 439 -31.58 -6.45 -0.19
N PHE A 440 -32.33 -7.37 -0.77
CA PHE A 440 -32.49 -8.74 -0.33
C PHE A 440 -31.74 -9.70 -1.28
N TRP A 441 -31.02 -10.67 -0.73
CA TRP A 441 -30.43 -11.75 -1.52
C TRP A 441 -30.46 -13.09 -0.78
N ARG A 442 -30.65 -14.16 -1.57
CA ARG A 442 -30.47 -15.55 -1.12
C ARG A 442 -30.02 -16.41 -2.30
N HIS A 443 -28.95 -17.17 -2.11
CA HIS A 443 -28.31 -17.95 -3.17
C HIS A 443 -29.26 -18.96 -3.87
N ASN A 444 -30.21 -19.56 -3.16
CA ASN A 444 -31.19 -20.52 -3.69
C ASN A 444 -32.59 -19.92 -3.86
N PHE A 445 -32.68 -18.64 -4.21
CA PHE A 445 -33.93 -17.94 -4.47
C PHE A 445 -33.82 -17.08 -5.71
N ASP A 446 -34.88 -17.04 -6.52
CA ASP A 446 -34.98 -16.16 -7.71
C ASP A 446 -33.72 -16.21 -8.59
N SER A 447 -33.16 -17.41 -8.79
CA SER A 447 -31.89 -17.64 -9.52
C SER A 447 -30.73 -16.75 -9.04
N GLY A 448 -30.63 -16.55 -7.72
CA GLY A 448 -29.55 -15.81 -7.08
C GLY A 448 -29.59 -14.30 -7.30
N ARG A 449 -30.72 -13.74 -7.76
CA ARG A 449 -30.89 -12.31 -7.98
C ARG A 449 -30.95 -11.53 -6.67
N THR A 450 -30.41 -10.32 -6.71
CA THR A 450 -30.63 -9.31 -5.67
C THR A 450 -31.97 -8.63 -5.93
N ARG A 451 -32.84 -8.57 -4.92
CA ARG A 451 -34.16 -7.91 -4.99
C ARG A 451 -34.12 -6.58 -4.22
N ILE A 452 -34.53 -5.50 -4.86
CA ILE A 452 -34.48 -4.15 -4.28
C ILE A 452 -35.89 -3.66 -4.01
N TYR A 453 -36.10 -3.17 -2.79
CA TYR A 453 -37.31 -2.53 -2.31
C TYR A 453 -36.95 -1.09 -1.95
N LEU A 454 -37.40 -0.15 -2.78
CA LEU A 454 -37.01 1.26 -2.64
C LEU A 454 -37.53 1.83 -1.31
N ALA A 455 -36.73 2.67 -0.66
CA ALA A 455 -37.19 3.44 0.48
C ALA A 455 -38.28 4.44 0.02
N ILE A 456 -39.28 4.66 0.88
CA ILE A 456 -40.41 5.57 0.58
C ILE A 456 -40.60 6.63 1.66
N GLY A 457 -39.57 6.86 2.48
CA GLY A 457 -39.56 7.80 3.58
C GLY A 457 -40.14 7.24 4.88
N GLY A 458 -39.84 7.92 5.99
CA GLY A 458 -40.34 7.57 7.33
C GLY A 458 -39.96 6.17 7.81
N GLY A 459 -38.89 5.58 7.27
CA GLY A 459 -38.41 4.23 7.60
C GLY A 459 -39.23 3.08 6.97
N GLN A 460 -39.94 3.33 5.88
CA GLN A 460 -40.73 2.34 5.15
C GLN A 460 -40.11 1.97 3.79
N PHE A 461 -40.40 0.76 3.31
CA PHE A 461 -39.98 0.29 1.98
C PHE A 461 -41.16 -0.09 1.09
N SER A 462 -41.05 0.24 -0.20
CA SER A 462 -42.03 -0.10 -1.23
C SER A 462 -42.31 -1.61 -1.30
N THR A 463 -43.54 -1.98 -1.67
CA THR A 463 -43.89 -3.37 -1.99
C THR A 463 -43.53 -3.74 -3.42
N ALA A 464 -43.30 -2.76 -4.29
CA ALA A 464 -42.75 -2.97 -5.62
C ALA A 464 -41.28 -3.39 -5.51
N VAL A 465 -40.86 -4.30 -6.38
CA VAL A 465 -39.55 -4.93 -6.29
C VAL A 465 -38.83 -4.95 -7.64
N GLN A 466 -37.57 -4.53 -7.63
CA GLN A 466 -36.67 -4.62 -8.79
C GLN A 466 -35.78 -5.85 -8.64
N ALA A 467 -35.66 -6.66 -9.70
CA ALA A 467 -34.95 -7.94 -9.66
C ALA A 467 -34.25 -8.24 -11.01
N GLY A 468 -33.14 -7.54 -11.26
CA GLY A 468 -32.30 -7.74 -12.45
C GLY A 468 -31.39 -8.96 -12.39
N THR A 469 -30.90 -9.42 -13.54
CA THR A 469 -29.99 -10.57 -13.68
C THR A 469 -28.51 -10.20 -13.50
N ALA A 470 -28.15 -8.91 -13.68
CA ALA A 470 -26.78 -8.44 -13.55
C ALA A 470 -26.25 -8.70 -12.13
N GLY A 471 -25.14 -9.43 -12.01
CA GLY A 471 -24.53 -9.76 -10.71
C GLY A 471 -25.35 -10.74 -9.86
N ALA A 472 -26.26 -11.52 -10.46
CA ALA A 472 -26.89 -12.63 -9.77
C ALA A 472 -25.86 -13.72 -9.42
N SER A 473 -26.02 -14.36 -8.26
CA SER A 473 -25.18 -15.48 -7.83
C SER A 473 -25.97 -16.51 -7.06
N GLU A 474 -25.88 -17.75 -7.52
CA GLU A 474 -26.48 -18.92 -6.84
C GLU A 474 -25.51 -19.59 -5.85
N ILE A 475 -24.33 -19.00 -5.65
CA ILE A 475 -23.28 -19.55 -4.81
C ILE A 475 -23.47 -19.08 -3.36
N ALA A 476 -23.69 -20.02 -2.44
CA ALA A 476 -23.79 -19.74 -1.02
C ALA A 476 -22.50 -19.07 -0.50
N GLY A 477 -22.64 -18.03 0.33
CA GLY A 477 -21.50 -17.26 0.83
C GLY A 477 -20.97 -16.19 -0.13
N THR A 478 -21.65 -15.94 -1.26
CA THR A 478 -21.34 -14.76 -2.09
C THR A 478 -21.49 -13.49 -1.25
N MET A 479 -20.47 -12.64 -1.31
CA MET A 479 -20.43 -11.37 -0.61
C MET A 479 -20.85 -10.26 -1.56
N PHE A 480 -21.65 -9.32 -1.05
CA PHE A 480 -22.09 -8.14 -1.78
C PHE A 480 -21.70 -6.88 -1.00
N TRP A 481 -21.29 -5.85 -1.73
CA TRP A 481 -21.11 -4.50 -1.22
C TRP A 481 -21.86 -3.53 -2.13
N TYR A 482 -22.28 -2.41 -1.55
CA TYR A 482 -22.93 -1.34 -2.27
C TYR A 482 -22.25 -0.03 -1.88
N ALA A 483 -21.60 0.60 -2.86
CA ALA A 483 -20.81 1.79 -2.63
C ALA A 483 -20.70 2.60 -3.92
N ARG A 484 -20.57 3.91 -3.80
CA ARG A 484 -20.42 4.80 -4.96
C ARG A 484 -19.06 4.57 -5.62
N LEU A 485 -19.00 3.93 -6.79
CA LEU A 485 -17.74 3.72 -7.52
C LEU A 485 -17.51 4.83 -8.56
N ASN A 486 -18.56 5.53 -8.97
CA ASN A 486 -18.49 6.57 -9.99
C ASN A 486 -19.23 7.87 -9.57
N ASN A 487 -19.26 8.87 -10.45
CA ASN A 487 -19.79 10.20 -10.16
C ASN A 487 -21.29 10.40 -10.44
N ASP A 488 -22.10 9.33 -10.40
CA ASP A 488 -23.55 9.36 -10.63
C ASP A 488 -24.41 9.53 -9.36
N ASN A 489 -23.77 9.52 -8.18
CA ASN A 489 -24.40 9.52 -6.84
C ASN A 489 -25.16 8.25 -6.47
N TYR A 490 -25.05 7.17 -7.24
CA TYR A 490 -25.69 5.91 -6.91
C TYR A 490 -24.71 4.98 -6.18
N ALA A 491 -25.23 4.17 -5.27
CA ALA A 491 -24.50 3.04 -4.75
C ALA A 491 -24.43 1.92 -5.80
N ASP A 492 -23.23 1.63 -6.28
CA ASP A 492 -22.96 0.56 -7.24
C ASP A 492 -22.79 -0.77 -6.52
N LYS A 493 -23.10 -1.87 -7.21
CA LYS A 493 -23.00 -3.22 -6.66
C LYS A 493 -21.64 -3.83 -6.93
N ILE A 494 -21.02 -4.39 -5.89
CA ILE A 494 -19.84 -5.25 -6.01
C ILE A 494 -20.17 -6.65 -5.49
N LEU A 495 -19.74 -7.67 -6.22
CA LEU A 495 -19.89 -9.09 -5.89
C LEU A 495 -18.52 -9.74 -5.77
N TRP A 496 -18.35 -10.65 -4.81
CA TRP A 496 -17.19 -11.54 -4.76
C TRP A 496 -17.51 -12.90 -4.15
N HIS A 497 -16.84 -13.93 -4.66
CA HIS A 497 -16.78 -15.24 -4.04
C HIS A 497 -15.43 -15.90 -4.37
N PRO A 498 -14.74 -16.58 -3.42
CA PRO A 498 -13.40 -17.14 -3.65
C PRO A 498 -13.30 -18.08 -4.87
N THR A 499 -14.34 -18.84 -5.15
CA THR A 499 -14.35 -19.82 -6.25
C THR A 499 -15.04 -19.32 -7.54
N ALA A 500 -15.53 -18.08 -7.57
CA ALA A 500 -16.17 -17.49 -8.74
C ALA A 500 -15.22 -16.52 -9.45
N ASN A 501 -15.35 -16.38 -10.78
CA ASN A 501 -14.64 -15.37 -11.57
C ASN A 501 -13.12 -15.34 -11.34
N GLY A 502 -12.49 -16.50 -11.08
CA GLY A 502 -11.05 -16.57 -10.76
C GLY A 502 -10.65 -15.82 -9.47
N GLY A 503 -11.58 -15.60 -8.55
CA GLY A 503 -11.36 -14.85 -7.32
C GLY A 503 -11.39 -13.33 -7.49
N GLN A 504 -11.88 -12.83 -8.63
CA GLN A 504 -12.06 -11.39 -8.90
C GLN A 504 -13.34 -10.84 -8.25
N THR A 505 -13.27 -9.60 -7.77
CA THR A 505 -14.46 -8.80 -7.48
C THR A 505 -15.12 -8.39 -8.80
N MET A 506 -16.44 -8.53 -8.91
CA MET A 506 -17.21 -8.09 -10.07
C MET A 506 -18.04 -6.87 -9.71
N ALA A 507 -17.89 -5.79 -10.47
CA ALA A 507 -18.61 -4.53 -10.25
C ALA A 507 -19.75 -4.34 -11.27
N PHE A 508 -20.85 -3.75 -10.82
CA PHE A 508 -22.02 -3.43 -11.61
C PHE A 508 -22.53 -2.04 -11.21
N LEU A 509 -22.52 -1.10 -12.15
CA LEU A 509 -22.95 0.27 -11.92
C LEU A 509 -24.47 0.34 -11.82
N SER A 510 -24.99 1.14 -10.89
CA SER A 510 -26.44 1.35 -10.79
C SER A 510 -26.95 2.18 -11.96
N ASN A 511 -28.16 1.88 -12.41
CA ASN A 511 -28.86 2.65 -13.44
C ASN A 511 -29.81 3.71 -12.83
N GLY A 512 -29.85 3.85 -11.50
CA GLY A 512 -30.74 4.79 -10.80
C GLY A 512 -32.19 4.32 -10.63
N ASP A 513 -32.53 3.13 -11.12
CA ASP A 513 -33.89 2.56 -11.11
C ASP A 513 -33.95 1.21 -10.37
N GLY A 514 -32.90 0.86 -9.64
CA GLY A 514 -32.72 -0.44 -8.99
C GLY A 514 -32.23 -1.56 -9.93
N PHE A 515 -31.90 -1.27 -11.19
CA PHE A 515 -31.16 -2.18 -12.06
C PHE A 515 -29.67 -1.81 -12.11
N PHE A 516 -28.84 -2.76 -12.54
CA PHE A 516 -27.38 -2.59 -12.62
C PHE A 516 -26.83 -3.05 -13.96
N THR A 517 -25.71 -2.44 -14.36
CA THR A 517 -24.97 -2.75 -15.60
C THR A 517 -23.53 -3.14 -15.27
N ALA A 518 -23.01 -4.23 -15.84
CA ALA A 518 -21.66 -4.69 -15.53
C ALA A 518 -20.58 -3.66 -15.90
N SER A 519 -19.57 -3.49 -15.02
CA SER A 519 -18.39 -2.66 -15.25
C SER A 519 -17.11 -3.48 -15.14
N PRO A 520 -16.57 -3.96 -16.27
CA PRO A 520 -15.33 -4.75 -16.29
C PRO A 520 -14.12 -3.97 -15.75
N GLY A 521 -14.08 -2.64 -15.93
CA GLY A 521 -12.97 -1.80 -15.47
C GLY A 521 -12.78 -1.84 -13.96
N PHE A 522 -13.87 -1.71 -13.19
CA PHE A 522 -13.87 -1.86 -11.73
C PHE A 522 -13.77 -3.33 -11.26
N SER A 523 -13.85 -4.29 -12.17
CA SER A 523 -13.64 -5.71 -11.83
C SER A 523 -12.16 -6.10 -11.84
N SER A 524 -11.27 -5.19 -12.26
CA SER A 524 -9.82 -5.37 -12.28
C SER A 524 -9.16 -4.93 -10.96
N GLY A 525 -7.92 -5.38 -10.73
CA GLY A 525 -7.14 -5.08 -9.52
C GLY A 525 -7.50 -6.00 -8.35
N ALA A 526 -6.52 -6.73 -7.81
CA ALA A 526 -6.66 -7.79 -6.80
C ALA A 526 -7.59 -8.98 -7.18
N THR A 527 -7.03 -10.18 -7.10
CA THR A 527 -7.76 -11.45 -7.20
C THR A 527 -7.35 -12.33 -6.03
N SER A 528 -8.28 -13.07 -5.45
CA SER A 528 -7.92 -14.12 -4.50
C SER A 528 -8.95 -15.24 -4.51
N GLY A 529 -8.43 -16.47 -4.59
CA GLY A 529 -9.21 -17.68 -4.39
C GLY A 529 -9.25 -18.16 -2.94
N GLN A 530 -8.67 -17.41 -2.00
CA GLN A 530 -8.57 -17.81 -0.59
C GLN A 530 -9.74 -17.26 0.23
N SER A 531 -10.36 -18.10 1.06
CA SER A 531 -11.57 -17.78 1.84
C SER A 531 -11.35 -16.81 3.02
N ASP A 532 -10.12 -16.69 3.49
CA ASP A 532 -9.68 -15.74 4.52
C ASP A 532 -9.40 -14.34 3.97
N THR A 533 -9.45 -14.16 2.65
CA THR A 533 -9.37 -12.84 2.02
C THR A 533 -10.60 -12.01 2.37
N LYS A 534 -10.37 -10.71 2.61
CA LYS A 534 -11.41 -9.70 2.77
C LYS A 534 -11.21 -8.57 1.78
N PHE A 535 -12.34 -8.09 1.27
CA PHE A 535 -12.43 -6.87 0.49
C PHE A 535 -13.27 -5.85 1.25
N TYR A 536 -12.91 -4.59 1.12
CA TYR A 536 -13.64 -3.44 1.65
C TYR A 536 -13.73 -2.38 0.57
N PHE A 537 -14.78 -1.57 0.64
CA PHE A 537 -15.04 -0.48 -0.30
C PHE A 537 -15.38 0.78 0.50
N ALA A 538 -14.49 1.77 0.46
CA ALA A 538 -14.63 3.02 1.22
C ALA A 538 -13.75 4.09 0.59
N ASP A 539 -14.15 5.36 0.70
CA ASP A 539 -13.42 6.50 0.16
C ASP A 539 -12.21 6.85 1.04
N ILE A 540 -11.01 6.38 0.66
CA ILE A 540 -9.80 6.53 1.49
C ILE A 540 -9.10 7.86 1.22
N ASP A 541 -9.15 8.36 -0.01
CA ASP A 541 -8.49 9.62 -0.39
C ASP A 541 -9.38 10.87 -0.34
N GLY A 542 -10.69 10.68 -0.16
CA GLY A 542 -11.69 11.73 -0.01
C GLY A 542 -12.21 12.28 -1.33
N ASP A 543 -12.09 11.54 -2.44
CA ASP A 543 -12.55 11.99 -3.76
C ASP A 543 -14.06 11.78 -4.01
N GLY A 544 -14.76 11.20 -3.03
CA GLY A 544 -16.18 10.87 -3.07
C GLY A 544 -16.50 9.50 -3.66
N LEU A 545 -15.49 8.72 -4.06
CA LEU A 545 -15.62 7.39 -4.64
C LEU A 545 -15.06 6.33 -3.68
N ALA A 546 -15.70 5.17 -3.64
CA ALA A 546 -15.25 4.07 -2.81
C ALA A 546 -14.06 3.34 -3.43
N ASP A 547 -12.92 3.43 -2.76
CA ASP A 547 -11.72 2.69 -3.07
C ASP A 547 -11.81 1.25 -2.63
N LYS A 548 -11.11 0.37 -3.34
CA LYS A 548 -11.03 -1.05 -2.97
C LYS A 548 -9.85 -1.30 -2.05
N VAL A 549 -10.12 -1.87 -0.88
CA VAL A 549 -9.09 -2.37 0.03
C VAL A 549 -9.11 -3.90 0.02
N TYR A 550 -7.94 -4.50 -0.22
CA TYR A 550 -7.70 -5.93 -0.12
C TYR A 550 -6.88 -6.24 1.13
N TRP A 551 -7.29 -7.26 1.88
CA TRP A 551 -6.51 -7.81 2.98
C TRP A 551 -6.59 -9.33 3.02
N ASN A 552 -5.47 -9.95 3.39
CA ASN A 552 -5.38 -11.36 3.73
C ASN A 552 -4.32 -11.53 4.84
N PRO A 553 -4.62 -12.25 5.93
CA PRO A 553 -3.70 -12.42 7.05
C PRO A 553 -2.44 -13.24 6.72
N GLY A 554 -2.55 -14.20 5.78
CA GLY A 554 -1.45 -15.07 5.35
C GLY A 554 -0.57 -14.47 4.25
N GLU A 555 -1.07 -13.49 3.51
CA GLU A 555 -0.37 -12.91 2.36
C GLU A 555 0.23 -11.54 2.68
N TYR A 556 1.35 -11.21 2.04
CA TYR A 556 2.01 -9.88 2.14
C TYR A 556 2.24 -9.37 3.57
N LEU A 557 2.48 -10.28 4.53
CA LEU A 557 2.62 -9.96 5.96
C LEU A 557 1.40 -9.21 6.52
N GLY A 558 0.21 -9.49 6.00
CA GLY A 558 -1.02 -8.86 6.49
C GLY A 558 -1.15 -7.38 6.16
N LYS A 559 -0.38 -6.88 5.19
CA LYS A 559 -0.46 -5.51 4.68
C LYS A 559 -1.76 -5.32 3.91
N LEU A 560 -2.35 -4.13 4.03
CA LEU A 560 -3.47 -3.73 3.19
C LEU A 560 -2.96 -3.32 1.81
N LYS A 561 -3.68 -3.72 0.77
CA LYS A 561 -3.50 -3.19 -0.59
C LYS A 561 -4.69 -2.31 -0.92
N VAL A 562 -4.46 -1.02 -1.16
CA VAL A 562 -5.49 -0.05 -1.55
C VAL A 562 -5.43 0.15 -3.06
N TYR A 563 -6.58 0.16 -3.71
CA TYR A 563 -6.74 0.48 -5.12
C TYR A 563 -7.76 1.61 -5.24
N PHE A 564 -7.29 2.76 -5.71
CA PHE A 564 -8.09 3.97 -5.79
C PHE A 564 -9.08 3.90 -6.95
N ALA A 565 -10.33 4.25 -6.71
CA ALA A 565 -11.31 4.40 -7.77
C ALA A 565 -10.89 5.55 -8.70
N GLN A 566 -11.21 5.45 -9.98
CA GLN A 566 -10.81 6.46 -10.97
C GLN A 566 -12.02 6.83 -11.83
N ALA A 567 -12.06 8.10 -12.25
CA ALA A 567 -13.14 8.66 -13.06
C ALA A 567 -13.36 7.94 -14.42
N ASN A 568 -12.40 7.12 -14.88
CA ASN A 568 -12.53 6.29 -16.08
C ASN A 568 -13.14 4.90 -15.80
N ASN A 569 -13.79 4.73 -14.66
CA ASN A 569 -14.42 3.49 -14.19
C ASN A 569 -13.44 2.32 -14.00
N THR A 570 -12.27 2.60 -13.43
CA THR A 570 -11.26 1.58 -13.11
C THR A 570 -10.73 1.75 -11.69
N PHE A 571 -10.11 0.69 -11.16
CA PHE A 571 -9.31 0.77 -9.94
C PHE A 571 -7.83 0.89 -10.30
N GLN A 572 -7.11 1.80 -9.63
CA GLN A 572 -5.68 1.99 -9.81
C GLN A 572 -4.89 1.66 -8.53
N GLY A 573 -3.87 0.81 -8.65
CA GLY A 573 -3.07 0.36 -7.51
C GLY A 573 -2.30 -0.93 -7.82
N PRO A 574 -1.82 -1.66 -6.81
CA PRO A 574 -2.02 -1.40 -5.38
C PRO A 574 -1.08 -0.34 -4.79
N VAL A 575 -1.54 0.32 -3.74
CA VAL A 575 -0.70 0.93 -2.71
C VAL A 575 -0.64 -0.01 -1.52
N TYR A 576 0.57 -0.42 -1.15
CA TYR A 576 0.80 -1.26 0.02
C TYR A 576 0.89 -0.38 1.26
N SER A 577 -0.21 -0.31 2.02
CA SER A 577 -0.24 0.45 3.28
C SER A 577 0.54 -0.29 4.36
N LEU A 578 1.36 0.48 5.09
CA LEU A 578 2.19 -0.01 6.19
C LEU A 578 1.57 0.25 7.56
N ARG A 579 0.39 0.90 7.63
CA ARG A 579 -0.30 1.16 8.90
C ARG A 579 -1.47 0.20 9.08
N GLY A 580 -1.78 -0.07 10.35
CA GLY A 580 -2.89 -0.96 10.72
C GLY A 580 -2.79 -2.39 10.19
N THR A 581 -1.60 -2.87 9.81
CA THR A 581 -1.40 -4.22 9.26
C THR A 581 -1.70 -5.32 10.28
N SER A 582 -2.15 -6.49 9.85
CA SER A 582 -2.27 -7.66 10.72
C SER A 582 -2.17 -8.99 9.99
N GLN A 583 -1.40 -9.91 10.59
CA GLN A 583 -1.28 -11.31 10.15
C GLN A 583 -2.20 -12.25 10.93
N SER A 584 -3.13 -11.72 11.73
CA SER A 584 -4.05 -12.52 12.52
C SER A 584 -5.41 -12.61 11.86
N ALA A 585 -5.89 -13.84 11.62
CA ALA A 585 -7.25 -14.09 11.13
C ALA A 585 -8.36 -13.63 12.10
N ASN A 586 -8.01 -13.32 13.35
CA ASN A 586 -8.93 -12.77 14.36
C ASN A 586 -9.14 -11.25 14.18
N THR A 587 -8.38 -10.61 13.30
CA THR A 587 -8.51 -9.17 13.04
C THR A 587 -9.72 -8.92 12.14
N GLN A 588 -10.49 -7.91 12.53
CA GLN A 588 -11.50 -7.27 11.70
C GLN A 588 -11.08 -5.83 11.43
N PHE A 589 -11.25 -5.42 10.17
CA PHE A 589 -11.10 -4.04 9.76
C PHE A 589 -12.47 -3.44 9.46
N PHE A 590 -12.60 -2.17 9.77
CA PHE A 590 -13.70 -1.30 9.36
C PHE A 590 -13.10 -0.05 8.72
N PHE A 591 -13.84 0.52 7.79
CA PHE A 591 -13.48 1.77 7.12
C PHE A 591 -14.67 2.70 7.24
N ALA A 592 -14.50 3.77 8.01
CA ALA A 592 -15.57 4.68 8.40
C ALA A 592 -14.98 6.06 8.73
N ASP A 593 -15.70 7.14 8.43
CA ASP A 593 -15.25 8.52 8.66
C ASP A 593 -15.50 8.91 10.13
N ILE A 594 -14.67 8.39 11.04
CA ILE A 594 -14.83 8.65 12.48
C ILE A 594 -14.22 10.00 12.88
N SER A 595 -13.33 10.57 12.05
CA SER A 595 -12.70 11.87 12.28
C SER A 595 -13.58 13.04 11.80
N GLY A 596 -14.47 12.79 10.84
CA GLY A 596 -15.35 13.77 10.22
C GLY A 596 -14.65 14.54 9.10
N PRO A 597 -15.37 15.45 8.43
CA PRO A 597 -14.87 16.12 7.25
C PRO A 597 -13.65 17.01 7.54
N VAL A 598 -12.58 16.81 6.78
CA VAL A 598 -11.36 17.65 6.82
C VAL A 598 -11.29 18.45 5.54
N ALA A 599 -11.29 19.78 5.65
CA ALA A 599 -11.34 20.69 4.51
C ALA A 599 -12.51 20.42 3.52
N GLY A 600 -13.63 19.90 4.04
CA GLY A 600 -14.83 19.58 3.26
C GLY A 600 -14.81 18.21 2.57
N LEU A 601 -13.72 17.45 2.69
CA LEU A 601 -13.64 16.07 2.20
C LEU A 601 -13.95 15.10 3.34
N ARG A 602 -14.73 14.06 3.06
CA ARG A 602 -14.99 12.95 3.99
C ARG A 602 -14.03 11.83 3.64
N LYS A 603 -13.24 11.36 4.58
CA LYS A 603 -12.26 10.29 4.36
C LYS A 603 -12.55 9.15 5.32
N ALA A 604 -12.59 7.94 4.80
CA ALA A 604 -12.72 6.77 5.63
C ALA A 604 -11.42 6.53 6.40
N ASP A 605 -11.55 6.43 7.71
CA ASP A 605 -10.49 6.02 8.62
C ASP A 605 -10.46 4.50 8.71
N GLN A 606 -9.28 3.92 8.93
CA GLN A 606 -9.16 2.50 9.23
C GLN A 606 -9.36 2.27 10.73
N ILE A 607 -10.33 1.43 11.11
CA ILE A 607 -10.48 0.90 12.46
C ILE A 607 -10.04 -0.56 12.45
N ARG A 608 -9.12 -0.90 13.34
CA ARG A 608 -8.62 -2.26 13.55
C ARG A 608 -9.07 -2.77 14.91
N TRP A 609 -9.78 -3.89 14.91
CA TRP A 609 -10.12 -4.64 16.11
C TRP A 609 -9.61 -6.07 16.01
N ASN A 610 -8.97 -6.58 17.06
CA ASN A 610 -8.65 -7.99 17.20
C ASN A 610 -8.96 -8.42 18.63
N TYR A 611 -9.92 -9.32 18.79
CA TYR A 611 -10.37 -9.76 20.12
C TYR A 611 -9.29 -10.51 20.92
N ALA A 612 -8.24 -11.01 20.27
CA ALA A 612 -7.16 -11.77 20.89
C ALA A 612 -5.89 -10.93 21.18
N GLU A 613 -5.85 -9.66 20.75
CA GLU A 613 -4.73 -8.75 20.97
C GLU A 613 -5.15 -7.58 21.86
N ASP A 614 -4.24 -7.07 22.69
CA ASP A 614 -4.43 -5.83 23.47
C ASP A 614 -5.76 -5.74 24.25
N GLY A 615 -6.26 -6.87 24.76
CA GLY A 615 -7.55 -6.95 25.47
C GLY A 615 -8.77 -6.63 24.60
N GLY A 616 -8.64 -6.68 23.27
CA GLY A 616 -9.70 -6.32 22.33
C GLY A 616 -9.89 -4.81 22.17
N THR A 617 -8.86 -4.03 22.48
CA THR A 617 -8.83 -2.58 22.29
C THR A 617 -8.76 -2.23 20.80
N MET A 618 -9.47 -1.18 20.37
CA MET A 618 -9.45 -0.72 18.99
C MET A 618 -8.27 0.21 18.71
N LYS A 619 -7.71 0.09 17.50
CA LYS A 619 -6.69 0.98 16.96
C LYS A 619 -7.21 1.65 15.70
N ASN A 620 -7.23 2.98 15.70
CA ASN A 620 -7.80 3.80 14.64
C ASN A 620 -6.68 4.53 13.90
N TYR A 621 -6.78 4.65 12.57
CA TYR A 621 -5.79 5.29 11.70
C TYR A 621 -6.53 6.16 10.70
N PHE A 622 -6.34 7.48 10.75
CA PHE A 622 -7.16 8.37 9.91
C PHE A 622 -6.87 8.25 8.41
N GLY A 623 -7.83 8.58 7.55
CA GLY A 623 -7.55 8.79 6.13
C GLY A 623 -6.59 9.98 5.94
N ASN A 624 -5.58 9.86 5.07
CA ASN A 624 -4.61 10.95 4.80
C ASN A 624 -4.91 11.72 3.52
#